data_AF-A0A8J5IUN0-F1
#
_entry.id   AF-A0A8J5IUN0-F1
#
_cell.length_a   1.000
_cell.length_b   1.000
_cell.length_c   1.000
_cell.angle_alpha   90.00
_cell.angle_beta   90.00
_cell.angle_gamma   90.00
#
_symmetry.space_group_name_H-M   'P 1'
#
loop_
_entity.id
_entity.type
_entity.pdbx_description
1 polymer ?
#
loop_
_entity_poly.entity_id
_entity_poly.type
_entity_poly.pdbx_seq_one_letter_code
_entity_poly.pdbx_strand_id
1 'polypeptide(L)' 'MMGNRLVMHGSVVFGWDCATDKLVSHYSQADMLSPMLNLLGSLEDVSCAFFKARVTPDCKFVRGE' A
#
# COMPACT_ATOMS: atom_id res chain seq x y z
N MET A 1 -9.00 -12.52 12.08
CA MET A 1 -9.48 -12.00 10.79
C MET A 1 -9.11 -12.98 9.68
N MET A 2 -9.91 -14.02 9.48
CA MET A 2 -9.74 -14.92 8.34
C MET A 2 -11.09 -14.95 7.62
N GLY A 3 -11.09 -14.67 6.32
CA GLY A 3 -12.31 -14.66 5.49
C GLY A 3 -12.81 -13.28 5.02
N ASN A 4 -12.23 -12.17 5.50
CA ASN A 4 -12.64 -10.83 5.04
C ASN A 4 -11.84 -10.44 3.79
N ARG A 5 -12.55 -10.12 2.70
CA ARG A 5 -11.94 -9.57 1.49
C ARG A 5 -11.77 -8.05 1.67
N LEU A 6 -10.52 -7.59 1.82
CA LEU A 6 -10.20 -6.18 1.65
C LEU A 6 -10.07 -5.86 0.17
N VAL A 7 -10.74 -4.80 -0.27
CA VAL A 7 -10.54 -4.20 -1.59
C VAL A 7 -9.75 -2.92 -1.40
N MET A 8 -8.57 -2.86 -2.00
CA MET A 8 -7.72 -1.66 -2.00
C MET A 8 -7.77 -1.01 -3.37
N HIS A 9 -8.01 0.29 -3.40
CA HIS A 9 -7.96 1.07 -4.62
C HIS A 9 -6.59 1.73 -4.74
N GLY A 10 -5.99 1.65 -5.94
CA GLY A 10 -4.66 2.15 -6.17
C GLY A 10 -4.35 2.37 -7.65
N SER A 11 -3.16 2.87 -7.91
CA SER A 11 -2.65 3.17 -9.24
C SER A 11 -1.17 2.80 -9.34
N VAL A 12 -0.75 2.44 -10.55
CA VAL A 12 0.65 2.19 -10.87
C VAL A 12 1.06 3.05 -12.05
N VAL A 13 2.20 3.70 -11.94
CA VAL A 13 2.83 4.50 -13.00
C VAL A 13 4.15 3.85 -13.38
N PHE A 14 4.30 3.59 -14.68
CA PHE A 14 5.50 3.02 -15.28
C PHE A 14 6.23 4.11 -16.07
N GLY A 15 7.49 4.38 -15.72
CA GLY A 15 8.36 5.24 -16.51
C GLY A 15 9.09 4.40 -17.55
N TRP A 16 8.86 4.69 -18.83
CA TRP A 16 9.51 4.03 -19.96
C TRP A 16 10.55 4.94 -20.59
N ASP A 17 11.73 4.41 -20.87
CA ASP A 17 12.76 5.09 -21.67
C ASP A 17 12.75 4.53 -23.09
N CYS A 18 12.29 5.35 -24.03
CA CYS A 18 12.21 4.99 -25.44
C CYS A 18 13.59 4.85 -26.10
N ALA A 19 14.66 5.44 -25.55
CA ALA A 19 16.00 5.34 -26.13
C ALA A 19 16.62 3.96 -25.86
N THR A 20 16.34 3.38 -24.70
CA THR A 20 16.86 2.06 -24.31
C THR A 20 15.84 0.93 -24.41
N ASP A 21 14.58 1.27 -24.73
CA ASP A 21 13.41 0.40 -24.78
C ASP A 21 13.21 -0.40 -23.49
N LYS A 22 13.33 0.29 -22.35
CA LYS A 22 13.31 -0.31 -21.02
C LYS A 22 12.43 0.48 -20.04
N LEU A 23 11.91 -0.24 -19.07
CA LEU A 23 11.29 0.34 -17.88
C LEU A 23 12.39 0.93 -16.97
N VAL A 24 12.32 2.23 -16.70
CA VAL A 24 13.30 2.95 -15.88
C VAL A 24 12.78 3.34 -14.51
N SER A 25 11.45 3.37 -14.33
CA SER A 25 10.87 3.62 -13.02
C SER A 25 9.52 2.93 -12.84
N HIS A 26 9.20 2.65 -11.58
CA HIS A 26 7.93 2.08 -11.15
C HIS A 26 7.50 2.83 -9.90
N TYR A 27 6.29 3.39 -9.93
CA TYR A 27 5.66 4.02 -8.79
C TYR A 27 4.29 3.40 -8.57
N SER A 28 4.06 2.86 -7.38
CA SER A 28 2.78 2.28 -6.99
C SER A 28 2.26 2.95 -5.72
N GLN A 29 0.96 3.21 -5.69
CA GLN A 29 0.25 3.69 -4.51
C GLN A 29 -1.09 2.95 -4.40
N ALA A 30 -1.51 2.64 -3.18
CA ALA A 30 -2.86 2.14 -2.92
C ALA A 30 -3.33 2.56 -1.53
N ASP A 31 -4.65 2.71 -1.36
CA ASP A 31 -5.28 3.03 -0.09
C ASP A 31 -5.58 1.76 0.71
N MET A 32 -4.75 1.46 1.71
CA MET A 32 -5.05 0.45 2.73
C MET A 32 -5.78 1.02 3.94
N LEU A 33 -5.72 2.34 4.13
CA LEU A 33 -6.30 3.00 5.30
C LEU A 33 -7.82 2.83 5.33
N SER A 34 -8.50 3.16 4.22
CA SER A 34 -9.97 3.07 4.15
C SER A 34 -10.51 1.66 4.42
N PRO A 35 -10.02 0.58 3.78
CA PRO A 35 -10.54 -0.76 4.06
C PRO A 35 -10.15 -1.27 5.45
N MET A 36 -9.01 -0.86 6.01
CA MET A 36 -8.62 -1.21 7.38
C MET A 36 -9.47 -0.48 8.43
N LEU A 37 -9.77 0.80 8.20
CA LEU A 37 -10.65 1.58 9.07
C LEU A 37 -12.08 1.02 9.07
N ASN A 38 -12.61 0.65 7.90
CA ASN A 38 -13.91 -0.01 7.79
C ASN A 38 -13.95 -1.36 8.53
N LEU A 39 -12.83 -2.06 8.57
CA LEU A 39 -12.72 -3.37 9.19
C LEU A 39 -12.55 -3.30 10.72
N LEU A 40 -11.76 -2.33 11.20
CA LEU A 40 -11.37 -2.21 12.62
C LEU A 40 -12.24 -1.23 13.40
N GLY A 41 -12.89 -0.28 12.72
CA GLY A 41 -13.82 0.68 13.32
C GLY A 41 -13.17 1.87 14.02
N SER A 42 -11.84 1.91 14.16
CA SER A 42 -11.14 3.04 14.78
C SER A 42 -9.75 3.29 14.15
N LEU A 43 -9.30 4.55 14.15
CA LEU A 43 -7.94 4.89 13.72
C LEU A 43 -6.87 4.40 14.69
N GLU A 44 -7.20 4.25 15.98
CA GLU A 44 -6.30 3.72 17.00
C GLU A 44 -5.96 2.26 16.70
N ASP A 45 -6.96 1.43 16.40
CA ASP A 45 -6.76 0.02 16.05
C ASP A 45 -6.02 -0.12 14.72
N VAL A 46 -6.30 0.75 13.74
CA VAL A 46 -5.53 0.80 12.48
C VAL A 46 -4.08 1.13 12.77
N SER A 47 -3.79 2.14 13.60
CA SER A 47 -2.43 2.49 14.00
C SER A 47 -1.71 1.32 14.66
N CYS A 48 -2.40 0.59 15.55
CA CYS A 48 -1.88 -0.63 16.16
C CYS A 48 -1.60 -1.73 15.12
N ALA A 49 -2.45 -1.90 14.11
CA ALA A 49 -2.24 -2.89 13.04
C ALA A 49 -1.02 -2.58 12.17
N PHE A 50 -0.70 -1.30 11.96
CA PHE A 50 0.48 -0.87 11.21
C PHE A 50 1.72 -0.67 12.09
N PHE A 51 1.63 -0.84 13.41
CA PHE A 51 2.76 -0.73 14.31
C PHE A 51 3.81 -1.81 13.99
N LYS A 52 5.02 -1.37 13.60
CA LYS A 52 6.12 -2.24 13.12
C LYS A 52 5.78 -3.05 11.87
N ALA A 53 4.71 -2.72 11.15
CA ALA A 53 4.43 -3.32 9.86
C ALA A 53 5.49 -2.92 8.84
N ARG A 54 5.78 -3.82 7.89
CA ARG A 54 6.70 -3.56 6.76
C ARG A 54 6.05 -2.82 5.60
N VAL A 55 4.79 -2.46 5.75
CA VAL A 55 4.00 -1.71 4.78
C VAL A 55 3.31 -0.56 5.50
N THR A 56 3.21 0.58 4.84
CA THR A 56 2.49 1.75 5.35
C THR A 56 1.01 1.74 4.91
N PRO A 57 0.13 2.54 5.54
CA PRO A 57 -1.27 2.64 5.14
C PRO A 57 -1.52 3.10 3.69
N ASP A 58 -0.55 3.77 3.06
CA ASP A 58 -0.55 4.13 1.64
C ASP A 58 0.13 3.08 0.73
N CYS A 59 0.26 1.84 1.22
CA CYS A 59 0.76 0.68 0.49
C CYS A 59 2.22 0.81 0.02
N LYS A 60 3.09 1.46 0.81
CA LYS A 60 4.53 1.52 0.53
C LYS A 60 5.29 0.57 1.43
N PHE A 61 6.30 -0.09 0.88
CA PHE A 61 7.21 -0.89 1.68
C PHE A 61 8.14 0.02 2.50
N VAL A 62 8.24 -0.26 3.79
CA VAL A 62 9.24 0.37 4.65
C VAL A 62 10.56 -0.33 4.36
N ARG A 63 11.60 0.44 4.00
CA ARG A 63 12.94 -0.11 3.78
C ARG A 63 13.44 -0.63 5.13
N GLY A 64 13.87 -1.89 5.18
CA GLY A 64 14.51 -2.42 6.39
C GLY A 64 15.79 -1.65 6.68
N GLU A 65 16.01 -1.32 7.95
CA GLU A 65 17.33 -0.95 8.48
C GLU A 65 18.26 -2.17 8.50
#